data_AF-A0A7X7G516-F1
#
_entry.id   AF-A0A7X7G516-F1
#
_cell.length_a   1.000
_cell.length_b   1.000
_cell.length_c   1.000
_cell.angle_alpha   90.00
_cell.angle_beta   90.00
_cell.angle_gamma   90.00
#
_symmetry.space_group_name_H-M   'P 1'
#
loop_
_entity.id
_entity.type
_entity.pdbx_description
1 polymer ?
#
loop_
_entity_poly.entity_id
_entity_poly.type
_entity_poly.pdbx_seq_one_letter_code
_entity_poly.pdbx_strand_id
1 'polypeptide(L)' 'MKDAMQRIYDHGIVPVIALEDAASAVPLARALEAGGLPVAEVTFRTAAAEES' A
#
# COMPACT_ATOMS: atom_id res chain seq x y z
N MET A 1 -3.30 13.71 14.55
CA MET A 1 -3.13 12.47 13.75
C MET A 1 -4.53 12.07 13.27
N LYS A 2 -4.82 11.99 11.97
CA LYS A 2 -6.08 11.32 11.56
C LYS A 2 -5.93 9.83 11.86
N ASP A 3 -6.95 9.23 12.44
CA ASP A 3 -7.05 7.78 12.62
C ASP A 3 -6.82 7.06 11.27
N ALA A 4 -6.07 5.96 11.26
CA ALA A 4 -5.80 5.18 10.05
C ALA A 4 -7.11 4.70 9.39
N MET A 5 -8.11 4.35 10.20
CA MET A 5 -9.43 3.95 9.72
C MET A 5 -10.16 5.11 9.03
N GLN A 6 -10.04 6.33 9.56
CA GLN A 6 -10.61 7.51 8.90
C GLN A 6 -9.96 7.76 7.55
N ARG A 7 -8.63 7.57 7.43
CA ARG A 7 -7.93 7.72 6.14
C ARG A 7 -8.39 6.67 5.13
N ILE A 8 -8.56 5.43 5.54
CA ILE A 8 -9.09 4.38 4.66
C ILE A 8 -10.51 4.73 4.20
N TYR A 9 -11.37 5.16 5.13
CA TYR A 9 -12.74 5.57 4.83
C TYR A 9 -12.80 6.75 3.84
N ASP A 10 -11.95 7.77 4.03
CA ASP A 10 -11.89 8.96 3.17
C ASP A 10 -11.55 8.60 1.70
N HIS A 11 -10.82 7.50 1.44
CA HIS A 11 -10.41 7.09 0.09
C HIS A 11 -11.31 6.00 -0.53
N GLY A 12 -12.09 5.26 0.27
CA GLY A 12 -13.13 4.33 -0.18
C GLY A 12 -12.65 3.02 -0.82
N ILE A 13 -11.39 2.94 -1.28
CA ILE A 13 -10.78 1.74 -1.87
C ILE A 13 -9.39 1.51 -1.26
N VAL A 14 -9.07 0.24 -0.97
CA VAL A 14 -7.74 -0.20 -0.53
C VAL A 14 -7.22 -1.24 -1.53
N PRO A 15 -6.17 -0.93 -2.30
CA PRO A 15 -5.49 -1.90 -3.15
C PRO A 15 -4.85 -3.01 -2.30
N VAL A 16 -5.15 -4.27 -2.62
CA VAL A 16 -4.56 -5.46 -1.99
C VAL A 16 -3.46 -6.01 -2.89
N ILE A 17 -2.22 -5.96 -2.42
CA ILE A 17 -1.02 -6.13 -3.25
C ILE A 17 -0.22 -7.32 -2.74
N ALA A 18 0.16 -8.21 -3.65
CA ALA A 18 1.26 -9.16 -3.42
C ALA A 18 2.51 -8.59 -4.11
N LEU A 19 3.56 -8.33 -3.34
CA LEU A 19 4.83 -7.84 -3.87
C LEU A 19 5.72 -9.03 -4.22
N GLU A 20 6.24 -9.10 -5.44
CA GLU A 20 7.22 -10.13 -5.81
C GLU A 20 8.67 -9.69 -5.49
N ASP A 21 8.89 -8.38 -5.37
CA ASP A 21 10.19 -7.76 -5.08
C ASP A 21 9.99 -6.58 -4.12
N ALA A 22 10.69 -6.61 -2.98
CA ALA A 22 10.63 -5.56 -1.97
C ALA A 22 11.11 -4.20 -2.50
N ALA A 23 12.03 -4.20 -3.47
CA ALA A 23 12.50 -2.97 -4.12
C ALA A 23 11.37 -2.22 -4.86
N SER A 24 10.28 -2.91 -5.19
CA SER A 24 9.09 -2.29 -5.81
C SER A 24 8.19 -1.55 -4.83
N ALA A 25 8.35 -1.74 -3.50
CA ALA A 25 7.44 -1.20 -2.50
C ALA A 25 7.40 0.34 -2.49
N VAL A 26 8.56 0.98 -2.42
CA VAL A 26 8.66 2.45 -2.38
C VAL A 26 8.20 3.10 -3.70
N PRO A 27 8.66 2.66 -4.89
CA PRO A 27 8.14 3.18 -6.16
C PRO A 27 6.62 3.03 -6.30
N LEU A 28 6.06 1.88 -5.88
CA LEU A 28 4.63 1.62 -5.93
C LEU A 28 3.85 2.54 -4.99
N ALA A 29 4.30 2.71 -3.75
CA ALA A 29 3.68 3.63 -2.79
C ALA A 29 3.65 5.07 -3.33
N ARG A 30 4.73 5.52 -3.97
CA ARG A 30 4.79 6.84 -4.61
C ARG A 30 3.84 6.96 -5.80
N ALA A 31 3.73 5.93 -6.63
CA ALA A 31 2.80 5.90 -7.75
C ALA A 31 1.34 5.95 -7.26
N LEU A 32 1.01 5.21 -6.20
CA LEU A 32 -0.31 5.23 -5.57
C LEU A 32 -0.64 6.61 -4.96
N GLU A 33 0.31 7.21 -4.25
CA GLU A 33 0.18 8.58 -3.73
C GLU A 33 -0.06 9.60 -4.86
N ALA A 34 0.74 9.54 -5.94
CA ALA A 34 0.57 10.40 -7.12
C ALA A 34 -0.77 10.16 -7.85
N GLY A 35 -1.29 8.94 -7.81
CA GLY A 35 -2.60 8.55 -8.35
C GLY A 35 -3.79 8.91 -7.46
N GLY A 36 -3.56 9.53 -6.30
CA GLY A 36 -4.63 9.92 -5.36
C GLY A 36 -5.11 8.80 -4.44
N LEU A 37 -4.36 7.70 -4.34
CA LEU A 37 -4.65 6.56 -3.46
C LEU A 37 -3.49 6.33 -2.46
N PRO A 38 -3.30 7.20 -1.45
CA PRO A 38 -2.25 7.08 -0.44
C PRO A 38 -2.54 5.98 0.61
N VAL A 39 -2.99 4.81 0.17
CA VAL A 39 -3.33 3.64 0.99
C VAL A 39 -3.11 2.36 0.18
N ALA A 40 -2.58 1.32 0.82
CA ALA A 40 -2.45 -0.03 0.26
C ALA A 40 -2.38 -1.06 1.40
N GLU A 41 -2.81 -2.29 1.10
CA GLU A 41 -2.61 -3.47 1.94
C GLU A 41 -1.60 -4.39 1.25
N VAL A 42 -0.46 -4.67 1.89
CA VAL A 42 0.53 -5.63 1.41
C VAL A 42 0.26 -6.99 2.05
N THR A 43 -0.02 -7.99 1.22
CA THR A 43 -0.32 -9.35 1.69
C THR A 43 0.95 -10.16 1.88
N PHE A 44 1.04 -10.94 2.97
CA PHE A 44 2.15 -11.85 3.28
C PHE A 44 2.08 -13.16 2.47
N ARG A 45 1.82 -13.06 1.17
CA ARG A 45 1.75 -14.22 0.25
C ARG A 45 3.08 -14.53 -0.42
N THR A 46 4.07 -13.64 -0.28
CA THR A 46 5.41 -13.72 -0.87
C THR A 46 6.45 -13.38 0.19
N ALA A 47 7.69 -13.83 0.01
CA ALA A 47 8.79 -13.49 0.92
C ALA A 47 9.11 -11.98 0.92
N ALA A 48 8.96 -11.32 -0.24
CA ALA A 48 9.19 -9.90 -0.39
C ALA A 48 8.31 -9.02 0.51
N ALA A 49 7.17 -9.51 1.00
CA ALA A 49 6.31 -8.76 1.91
C ALA A 49 6.94 -8.49 3.29
N GLU A 50 7.87 -9.33 3.74
CA GLU A 50 8.58 -9.12 5.01
C GLU A 50 9.68 -8.06 4.90
N GLU A 51 10.31 -7.96 3.73
CA GLU A 51 11.45 -7.09 3.45
C GLU A 51 11.06 -5.70 2.90
N SER A 52 9.78 -5.52 2.56
CA SER A 52 9.22 -4.34 1.87
C SER A 52 8.87 -3.15 2.76
#